data_AF-A0A5D3WHZ3-F1
#
_entry.id   AF-A0A5D3WHZ3-F1
#
_cell.length_a   1.000
_cell.length_b   1.000
_cell.length_c   1.000
_cell.angle_alpha   90.00
_cell.angle_beta   90.00
_cell.angle_gamma   90.00
#
_symmetry.space_group_name_H-M   'P 1'
#
loop_
_entity.id
_entity.type
_entity.pdbx_description
1 polymer ?
#
loop_
_entity_poly.entity_id
_entity_poly.type
_entity_poly.pdbx_seq_one_letter_code
_entity_poly.pdbx_strand_id
1 'polypeptide(L)'
;MPDGDYTLLVIYLENADLDSTLYPDTASLLAANRLEGSVTLSGGQLSGSLGTETVSGRLNGSGLVMQITDDPTSPTSFTNVSGQVGLLGSVAGTYYNLDLSQPGTVSRTDGLFVAALVPVAGLQPAAVAQTVARLYGGELHTLFQDVFGSDHDTGYGTIQFTGLDPLANQVTMSGNGFTVNFVSGVSAGTSDTVQLLQGTFLQTGDGRPTGLLVLEMLDSTGDKAFFILPLGNRRGIYVAVDTDRRNSVDASAQDQAYAIGHAFLSAAGPVVPQLKAATSYGIQAYGFASHIASEIFNPDYSPGMWSFSLSCDVPANAGVHSWDASAGINGYFLPGVVAFSSLGDYTLRSTSSLMFEVYEGGGLIGQLSVGGCFDSDTRDWADCDATHVLPAHLHPGLILARAREVGSTLPDIVPKTFDYLERPVYAYNEDMTRLSALRQGTFKVDGTGSGQATLVMDGGSSSLDVEQTNGIMHAVGTQNSDRLDIYWITGVPRGLYLRSQPAKLGAYIILEAGEVFLSD
;
A
#
# COMPACT_ATOMS: atom_id res chain seq x y z
N MET A 1 -14.22 -10.45 -9.99
CA MET A 1 -14.59 -9.91 -11.32
C MET A 1 -14.96 -11.07 -12.24
N PRO A 2 -15.87 -10.92 -13.21
CA PRO A 2 -16.17 -11.98 -14.17
C PRO A 2 -15.02 -12.16 -15.17
N ASP A 3 -14.98 -13.32 -15.85
CA ASP A 3 -14.10 -13.52 -16.99
C ASP A 3 -14.50 -12.62 -18.16
N GLY A 4 -13.52 -12.18 -18.94
CA GLY A 4 -13.73 -11.33 -20.12
C GLY A 4 -12.55 -10.43 -20.45
N ASP A 5 -12.76 -9.58 -21.45
CA ASP A 5 -11.76 -8.60 -21.90
C ASP A 5 -11.99 -7.24 -21.24
N TYR A 6 -10.87 -6.62 -20.85
CA TYR A 6 -10.82 -5.37 -20.12
C TYR A 6 -9.81 -4.42 -20.76
N THR A 7 -10.16 -3.14 -20.78
CA THR A 7 -9.18 -2.07 -20.94
C THR A 7 -8.58 -1.80 -19.57
N LEU A 8 -7.26 -1.89 -19.46
CA LEU A 8 -6.51 -1.55 -18.26
C LEU A 8 -6.00 -0.12 -18.41
N LEU A 9 -6.50 0.79 -17.58
CA LEU A 9 -6.00 2.16 -17.49
C LEU A 9 -5.24 2.33 -16.18
N VAL A 10 -3.97 2.72 -16.23
CA VAL A 10 -3.08 2.83 -15.07
C VAL A 10 -2.57 4.26 -14.93
N ILE A 11 -2.55 4.76 -13.70
CA ILE A 11 -1.73 5.90 -13.29
C ILE A 11 -0.74 5.40 -12.25
N TYR A 12 0.55 5.66 -12.46
CA TYR A 12 1.62 5.22 -11.57
C TYR A 12 2.55 6.37 -11.20
N LEU A 13 3.08 6.37 -10.00
CA LEU A 13 4.08 7.34 -9.55
C LEU A 13 5.24 6.59 -8.90
N GLU A 14 6.46 7.00 -9.21
CA GLU A 14 7.69 6.40 -8.74
C GLU A 14 8.39 7.29 -7.72
N ASN A 15 9.18 6.67 -6.83
CA ASN A 15 10.13 7.43 -6.01
C ASN A 15 11.10 8.25 -6.87
N ALA A 16 11.40 7.78 -8.09
CA ALA A 16 12.28 8.49 -9.03
C ALA A 16 11.67 9.79 -9.57
N ASP A 17 10.35 9.97 -9.49
CA ASP A 17 9.68 11.20 -9.94
C ASP A 17 9.94 12.39 -9.02
N LEU A 18 10.35 12.14 -7.78
CA LEU A 18 10.72 13.19 -6.85
C LEU A 18 11.87 14.03 -7.41
N ASP A 19 11.72 15.35 -7.34
CA ASP A 19 12.72 16.34 -7.77
C ASP A 19 13.16 16.24 -9.25
N SER A 20 12.53 15.39 -10.06
CA SER A 20 12.96 15.09 -11.43
C SER A 20 11.85 15.31 -12.47
N THR A 21 10.59 15.03 -12.11
CA THR A 21 9.44 15.17 -13.01
C THR A 21 8.63 16.42 -12.67
N LEU A 22 8.21 17.16 -13.70
CA LEU A 22 7.42 18.40 -13.56
C LEU A 22 5.92 18.13 -13.77
N TYR A 23 5.09 18.59 -12.83
CA TYR A 23 3.64 18.46 -12.83
C TYR A 23 2.94 19.82 -12.70
N PRO A 24 3.08 20.73 -13.68
CA PRO A 24 2.45 22.04 -13.63
C PRO A 24 0.92 21.99 -13.69
N ASP A 25 0.33 20.89 -14.15
CA ASP A 25 -1.12 20.69 -14.25
C ASP A 25 -1.48 19.20 -14.37
N THR A 26 -2.79 18.92 -14.27
CA THR A 26 -3.33 17.57 -14.44
C THR A 26 -2.94 16.94 -15.78
N ALA A 27 -2.86 17.72 -16.87
CA ALA A 27 -2.55 17.19 -18.20
C ALA A 27 -1.10 16.67 -18.26
N SER A 28 -0.16 17.39 -17.64
CA SER A 28 1.26 17.04 -17.56
C SER A 28 1.48 15.81 -16.70
N LEU A 29 0.80 15.73 -15.55
CA LEU A 29 0.80 14.52 -14.70
C LEU A 29 0.31 13.30 -15.49
N LEU A 30 -0.81 13.43 -16.20
CA LEU A 30 -1.35 12.32 -16.99
C LEU A 30 -0.46 11.98 -18.19
N ALA A 31 0.20 12.95 -18.82
CA ALA A 31 1.08 12.68 -19.95
C ALA A 31 2.33 11.87 -19.54
N ALA A 32 2.86 12.11 -18.34
CA ALA A 32 4.03 11.41 -17.82
C ALA A 32 3.69 10.01 -17.26
N ASN A 33 2.52 9.88 -16.62
CA ASN A 33 2.25 8.77 -15.70
C ASN A 33 1.09 7.86 -16.08
N ARG A 34 0.44 8.10 -17.23
CA ARG A 34 -0.71 7.32 -17.69
C ARG A 34 -0.30 6.27 -18.71
N LEU A 35 -0.71 5.04 -18.46
CA LEU A 35 -0.64 3.95 -19.43
C LEU A 35 -2.03 3.37 -19.68
N GLU A 36 -2.25 2.91 -20.91
CA GLU A 36 -3.46 2.21 -21.29
C GLU A 36 -3.10 0.92 -22.04
N GLY A 37 -3.82 -0.14 -21.71
CA GLY A 37 -3.55 -1.50 -22.16
C GLY A 37 -4.83 -2.31 -22.32
N SER A 38 -4.66 -3.53 -22.82
CA SER A 38 -5.75 -4.50 -22.97
C SER A 38 -5.37 -5.79 -22.26
N VAL A 39 -6.27 -6.29 -21.43
CA VAL A 39 -6.05 -7.53 -20.67
C VAL A 39 -7.30 -8.40 -20.72
N THR A 40 -7.09 -9.72 -20.72
CA THR A 40 -8.13 -10.73 -20.61
C THR A 40 -8.01 -11.42 -19.25
N LEU A 41 -9.14 -11.54 -18.55
CA LEU A 41 -9.28 -12.33 -17.34
C LEU A 41 -9.99 -13.65 -17.67
N SER A 42 -9.36 -14.78 -17.36
CA SER A 42 -9.93 -16.11 -17.57
C SER A 42 -9.57 -17.04 -16.42
N GLY A 43 -10.57 -17.51 -15.66
CA GLY A 43 -10.34 -18.40 -14.52
C GLY A 43 -9.39 -17.79 -13.48
N GLY A 44 -9.46 -16.48 -13.27
CA GLY A 44 -8.56 -15.73 -12.40
C GLY A 44 -7.20 -15.37 -13.01
N GLN A 45 -6.81 -15.95 -14.15
CA GLN A 45 -5.56 -15.60 -14.83
C GLN A 45 -5.72 -14.31 -15.65
N LEU A 46 -4.77 -13.40 -15.51
CA LEU A 46 -4.70 -12.16 -16.27
C LEU A 46 -3.60 -12.28 -17.34
N SER A 47 -3.90 -11.88 -18.57
CA SER A 47 -2.90 -11.82 -19.65
C SER A 47 -3.23 -10.67 -20.60
N GLY A 48 -2.22 -10.04 -21.21
CA GLY A 48 -2.45 -8.95 -22.15
C GLY A 48 -1.22 -8.09 -22.41
N SER A 49 -1.46 -6.80 -22.65
CA SER A 49 -0.40 -5.82 -22.87
C SER A 49 -0.73 -4.46 -22.24
N LEU A 50 0.32 -3.72 -21.89
CA LEU A 50 0.27 -2.33 -21.45
C LEU A 50 1.26 -1.55 -22.32
N GLY A 51 0.75 -0.73 -23.25
CA GLY A 51 1.59 -0.20 -24.32
C GLY A 51 2.25 -1.32 -25.15
N THR A 52 3.58 -1.34 -25.19
CA THR A 52 4.39 -2.38 -25.86
C THR A 52 4.77 -3.54 -24.95
N GLU A 53 4.51 -3.43 -23.65
CA GLU A 53 4.93 -4.42 -22.66
C GLU A 53 3.91 -5.54 -22.53
N THR A 54 4.39 -6.72 -22.18
CA THR A 54 3.56 -7.91 -21.96
C THR A 54 3.11 -7.95 -20.50
N VAL A 55 1.81 -8.14 -20.28
CA VAL A 55 1.20 -8.29 -18.96
C VAL A 55 0.84 -9.75 -18.74
N SER A 56 1.23 -10.29 -17.59
CA SER A 56 0.75 -11.56 -17.06
C SER A 56 0.41 -11.40 -15.58
N GLY A 57 -0.50 -12.20 -15.04
CA GLY A 57 -0.86 -12.05 -13.64
C GLY A 57 -2.00 -12.94 -13.19
N ARG A 58 -2.48 -12.68 -11.99
CA ARG A 58 -3.60 -13.40 -11.39
C ARG A 58 -4.40 -12.50 -10.48
N LEU A 59 -5.71 -12.69 -10.52
CA LEU A 59 -6.67 -12.21 -9.55
C LEU A 59 -7.00 -13.36 -8.59
N ASN A 60 -6.72 -13.18 -7.31
CA ASN A 60 -7.04 -14.12 -6.24
C ASN A 60 -7.96 -13.43 -5.23
N GLY A 61 -9.27 -13.69 -5.31
CA GLY A 61 -10.28 -12.90 -4.59
C GLY A 61 -10.27 -11.43 -5.02
N SER A 62 -9.97 -10.52 -4.08
CA SER A 62 -9.72 -9.10 -4.38
C SER A 62 -8.24 -8.77 -4.61
N GLY A 63 -7.32 -9.69 -4.34
CA GLY A 63 -5.89 -9.46 -4.54
C GLY A 63 -5.50 -9.58 -6.02
N LEU A 64 -4.84 -8.56 -6.55
CA LEU A 64 -4.27 -8.57 -7.89
C LEU A 64 -2.76 -8.63 -7.79
N VAL A 65 -2.14 -9.58 -8.49
CA VAL A 65 -0.71 -9.58 -8.75
C VAL A 65 -0.50 -9.61 -10.26
N MET A 66 0.34 -8.71 -10.75
CA MET A 66 0.73 -8.68 -12.17
C MET A 66 2.24 -8.58 -12.28
N GLN A 67 2.74 -9.16 -13.35
CA GLN A 67 4.08 -9.02 -13.84
C GLN A 67 4.01 -8.39 -15.22
N ILE A 68 4.79 -7.34 -15.43
CA ILE A 68 4.92 -6.63 -16.69
C ILE A 68 6.37 -6.74 -17.15
N THR A 69 6.56 -7.15 -18.40
CA THR A 69 7.90 -7.33 -18.99
C THR A 69 7.97 -6.70 -20.36
N ASP A 70 9.11 -6.09 -20.67
CA ASP A 70 9.41 -5.55 -21.99
C ASP A 70 9.51 -6.66 -23.07
N ASP A 71 10.16 -7.78 -22.74
CA ASP A 71 10.23 -8.97 -23.59
C ASP A 71 9.96 -10.24 -22.74
N PRO A 72 8.94 -11.05 -23.06
CA PRO A 72 8.60 -12.25 -22.28
C PRO A 72 9.63 -13.37 -22.40
N THR A 73 10.55 -13.32 -23.37
CA THR A 73 11.57 -14.35 -23.62
C THR A 73 12.95 -13.97 -23.09
N SER A 74 13.25 -12.68 -23.02
CA SER A 74 14.53 -12.16 -22.55
C SER A 74 14.35 -10.76 -21.93
N PRO A 75 13.68 -10.67 -20.77
CA PRO A 75 13.33 -9.38 -20.18
C PRO A 75 14.57 -8.57 -19.81
N THR A 76 14.59 -7.30 -20.20
CA THR A 76 15.57 -6.31 -19.72
C THR A 76 14.98 -5.38 -18.66
N SER A 77 13.65 -5.39 -18.52
CA SER A 77 12.94 -4.76 -17.42
C SER A 77 11.83 -5.67 -16.92
N PHE A 78 11.59 -5.64 -15.62
CA PHE A 78 10.57 -6.44 -14.97
C PHE A 78 9.85 -5.60 -13.92
N THR A 79 8.54 -5.43 -14.08
CA THR A 79 7.70 -4.71 -13.13
C THR A 79 6.77 -5.68 -12.42
N ASN A 80 6.87 -5.76 -11.10
CA ASN A 80 5.99 -6.58 -10.27
C ASN A 80 4.99 -5.69 -9.52
N VAL A 81 3.73 -5.87 -9.86
CA VAL A 81 2.59 -5.08 -9.39
C VAL A 81 1.77 -5.90 -8.41
N SER A 82 1.34 -5.28 -7.32
CA SER A 82 0.43 -5.87 -6.35
C SER A 82 -0.56 -4.85 -5.85
N GLY A 83 -1.84 -5.21 -5.88
CA GLY A 83 -2.88 -4.31 -5.43
C GLY A 83 -4.14 -5.04 -5.07
N GLN A 84 -5.18 -4.25 -4.85
CA GLN A 84 -6.50 -4.73 -4.55
C GLN A 84 -7.51 -4.19 -5.53
N VAL A 85 -8.32 -5.09 -6.06
CA VAL A 85 -9.46 -4.79 -6.90
C VAL A 85 -10.66 -4.48 -6.01
N GLY A 86 -11.11 -3.24 -6.11
CA GLY A 86 -12.34 -2.74 -5.52
C GLY A 86 -13.54 -2.84 -6.47
N LEU A 87 -14.57 -2.05 -6.15
CA LEU A 87 -15.76 -1.93 -7.00
C LEU A 87 -15.41 -1.30 -8.36
N LEU A 88 -16.26 -1.49 -9.36
CA LEU A 88 -16.09 -0.90 -10.69
C LEU A 88 -14.75 -1.25 -11.39
N GLY A 89 -14.07 -2.32 -10.95
CA GLY A 89 -12.76 -2.71 -11.48
C GLY A 89 -11.63 -1.76 -11.06
N SER A 90 -11.86 -0.89 -10.08
CA SER A 90 -10.85 0.03 -9.56
C SER A 90 -9.74 -0.74 -8.85
N VAL A 91 -8.47 -0.38 -9.04
CA VAL A 91 -7.33 -1.04 -8.43
C VAL A 91 -6.46 0.00 -7.75
N ALA A 92 -5.89 -0.34 -6.59
CA ALA A 92 -4.86 0.46 -5.94
C ALA A 92 -3.81 -0.47 -5.33
N GLY A 93 -2.55 -0.04 -5.34
CA GLY A 93 -1.48 -0.86 -4.78
C GLY A 93 -0.10 -0.25 -4.92
N THR A 94 0.90 -1.13 -4.88
CA THR A 94 2.30 -0.79 -5.09
C THR A 94 2.89 -1.63 -6.20
N TYR A 95 4.00 -1.17 -6.72
CA TYR A 95 4.82 -1.96 -7.61
C TYR A 95 6.29 -1.68 -7.35
N TYR A 96 7.13 -2.53 -7.92
CA TYR A 96 8.53 -2.23 -8.09
C TYR A 96 8.93 -2.64 -9.50
N ASN A 97 9.80 -1.84 -10.10
CA ASN A 97 10.46 -2.13 -11.36
C ASN A 97 11.91 -2.53 -11.11
N LEU A 98 12.38 -3.54 -11.81
CA LEU A 98 13.77 -3.99 -11.82
C LEU A 98 14.31 -3.78 -13.23
N ASP A 99 15.25 -2.85 -13.38
CA ASP A 99 16.01 -2.63 -14.61
C ASP A 99 17.24 -3.55 -14.63
N LEU A 100 17.32 -4.39 -15.67
CA LEU A 100 18.33 -5.40 -15.93
C LEU A 100 19.11 -5.10 -17.23
N SER A 101 18.94 -3.90 -17.79
CA SER A 101 19.59 -3.48 -19.03
C SER A 101 21.12 -3.47 -18.93
N GLN A 102 21.66 -3.33 -17.72
CA GLN A 102 23.09 -3.36 -17.43
C GLN A 102 23.52 -4.71 -16.82
N PRO A 103 24.37 -5.50 -17.50
CA PRO A 103 24.83 -6.77 -16.96
C PRO A 103 25.54 -6.63 -15.62
N GLY A 104 25.04 -7.35 -14.60
CA GLY A 104 25.63 -7.36 -13.25
C GLY A 104 25.20 -6.19 -12.36
N THR A 105 24.27 -5.35 -12.82
CA THR A 105 23.66 -4.30 -12.02
C THR A 105 22.15 -4.49 -12.04
N VAL A 106 21.52 -4.47 -10.87
CA VAL A 106 20.06 -4.44 -10.73
C VAL A 106 19.72 -3.07 -10.17
N SER A 107 18.93 -2.30 -10.91
CA SER A 107 18.36 -1.06 -10.38
C SER A 107 16.90 -1.32 -10.03
N ARG A 108 16.52 -0.99 -8.80
CA ARG A 108 15.14 -1.11 -8.32
C ARG A 108 14.51 0.26 -8.19
N THR A 109 13.34 0.44 -8.80
CA THR A 109 12.46 1.59 -8.59
C THR A 109 11.18 1.13 -7.92
N ASP A 110 10.82 1.71 -6.78
CA ASP A 110 9.54 1.45 -6.12
C ASP A 110 8.53 2.54 -6.50
N GLY A 111 7.26 2.15 -6.55
CA GLY A 111 6.19 3.08 -6.89
C GLY A 111 4.83 2.68 -6.36
N LEU A 112 3.91 3.63 -6.47
CA LEU A 112 2.49 3.47 -6.17
C LEU A 112 1.71 3.48 -7.48
N PHE A 113 0.61 2.73 -7.54
CA PHE A 113 -0.26 2.80 -8.70
C PHE A 113 -1.73 2.76 -8.32
N VAL A 114 -2.55 3.34 -9.19
CA VAL A 114 -3.99 3.13 -9.24
C VAL A 114 -4.37 2.78 -10.66
N ALA A 115 -5.40 1.95 -10.82
CA ALA A 115 -5.86 1.54 -12.13
C ALA A 115 -7.36 1.33 -12.19
N ALA A 116 -7.88 1.18 -13.41
CA ALA A 116 -9.23 0.72 -13.67
C ALA A 116 -9.20 -0.39 -14.72
N LEU A 117 -9.82 -1.52 -14.38
CA LEU A 117 -10.16 -2.60 -15.30
C LEU A 117 -11.57 -2.37 -15.84
N VAL A 118 -11.67 -1.79 -17.04
CA VAL A 118 -12.93 -1.39 -17.66
C VAL A 118 -13.38 -2.47 -18.66
N PRO A 119 -14.51 -3.16 -18.43
CA PRO A 119 -15.00 -4.18 -19.36
C PRO A 119 -15.14 -3.64 -20.79
N VAL A 120 -14.61 -4.37 -21.78
CA VAL A 120 -14.75 -4.04 -23.21
C VAL A 120 -16.21 -4.13 -23.66
N ALA A 121 -16.95 -5.07 -23.08
CA ALA A 121 -18.37 -5.26 -23.35
C ALA A 121 -19.20 -5.24 -22.06
N GLY A 122 -20.48 -4.88 -22.17
CA GLY A 122 -21.44 -4.96 -21.07
C GLY A 122 -21.37 -3.84 -20.03
N LEU A 123 -20.47 -2.85 -20.18
CA LEU A 123 -20.46 -1.66 -19.34
C LEU A 123 -21.75 -0.87 -19.51
N GLN A 124 -22.36 -0.45 -18.39
CA GLN A 124 -23.51 0.45 -18.38
C GLN A 124 -23.08 1.81 -17.83
N PRO A 125 -22.71 2.80 -18.68
CA PRO A 125 -22.13 4.07 -18.25
C PRO A 125 -22.98 4.83 -17.21
N ALA A 126 -24.30 4.83 -17.38
CA ALA A 126 -25.22 5.46 -16.43
C ALA A 126 -25.23 4.77 -15.05
N ALA A 127 -25.09 3.44 -14.99
CA ALA A 127 -25.02 2.71 -13.73
C ALA A 127 -23.69 2.97 -12.99
N VAL A 128 -22.59 3.16 -13.74
CA VAL A 128 -21.30 3.59 -13.19
C VAL A 128 -21.44 4.96 -12.55
N ALA A 129 -21.97 5.94 -13.27
CA ALA A 129 -22.19 7.30 -12.76
C ALA A 129 -23.06 7.33 -11.51
N GLN A 130 -24.19 6.60 -11.51
CA GLN A 130 -25.05 6.46 -10.34
C GLN A 130 -24.34 5.82 -9.15
N THR A 131 -23.49 4.80 -9.39
CA THR A 131 -22.74 4.13 -8.34
C THR A 131 -21.69 5.06 -7.73
N VAL A 132 -20.96 5.81 -8.57
CA VAL A 132 -19.99 6.82 -8.13
C VAL A 132 -20.68 7.89 -7.28
N ALA A 133 -21.75 8.51 -7.80
CA ALA A 133 -22.47 9.56 -7.08
C ALA A 133 -23.06 9.06 -5.75
N ARG A 134 -23.52 7.81 -5.69
CA ARG A 134 -24.09 7.21 -4.47
C ARG A 134 -23.03 6.88 -3.42
N LEU A 135 -21.89 6.32 -3.84
CA LEU A 135 -20.86 5.85 -2.90
C LEU A 135 -19.93 6.96 -2.43
N TYR A 136 -19.66 7.93 -3.31
CA TYR A 136 -18.67 8.98 -3.10
C TYR A 136 -19.28 10.38 -3.04
N GLY A 137 -20.58 10.53 -3.27
CA GLY A 137 -21.27 11.80 -3.03
C GLY A 137 -21.44 12.07 -1.53
N GLY A 138 -21.35 13.34 -1.15
CA GLY A 138 -21.45 13.77 0.24
C GLY A 138 -20.10 13.84 0.94
N GLU A 139 -20.12 13.58 2.25
CA GLU A 139 -18.95 13.70 3.13
C GLU A 139 -18.10 12.43 3.11
N LEU A 140 -16.82 12.61 2.81
CA LEU A 140 -15.78 11.57 2.84
C LEU A 140 -14.65 12.03 3.76
N HIS A 141 -14.24 11.17 4.69
CA HIS A 141 -13.03 11.38 5.45
C HIS A 141 -11.83 10.98 4.62
N THR A 142 -10.79 11.81 4.66
CA THR A 142 -9.52 11.53 4.00
C THR A 142 -8.40 11.42 5.03
N LEU A 143 -7.48 10.50 4.79
CA LEU A 143 -6.21 10.35 5.50
C LEU A 143 -5.13 10.19 4.44
N PHE A 144 -4.03 10.89 4.59
CA PHE A 144 -2.92 10.79 3.65
C PHE A 144 -1.59 10.68 4.39
N GLN A 145 -0.62 10.05 3.74
CA GLN A 145 0.71 9.80 4.27
C GLN A 145 1.75 9.82 3.15
N ASP A 146 2.80 10.59 3.36
CA ASP A 146 3.99 10.58 2.51
C ASP A 146 4.65 9.20 2.61
N VAL A 147 4.82 8.57 1.45
CA VAL A 147 5.58 7.32 1.32
C VAL A 147 6.98 7.63 0.83
N PHE A 148 7.06 8.54 -0.14
CA PHE A 148 8.29 9.07 -0.71
C PHE A 148 8.32 10.60 -0.46
N GLY A 149 9.50 11.14 -0.18
CA GLY A 149 9.71 12.54 0.19
C GLY A 149 10.42 12.67 1.54
N SER A 150 10.92 13.86 1.85
CA SER A 150 11.67 14.13 3.09
C SER A 150 10.81 14.38 4.31
N ASP A 151 9.58 14.86 4.10
CA ASP A 151 8.78 15.45 5.18
C ASP A 151 8.03 14.39 5.99
N HIS A 152 7.74 13.24 5.36
CA HIS A 152 7.08 12.10 5.97
C HIS A 152 5.77 12.50 6.67
N ASP A 153 5.07 13.47 6.09
CA ASP A 153 3.86 14.03 6.65
C ASP A 153 2.74 13.00 6.63
N THR A 154 1.92 13.04 7.67
CA THR A 154 0.63 12.36 7.69
C THR A 154 -0.39 13.38 8.12
N GLY A 155 -1.55 13.37 7.47
CA GLY A 155 -2.63 14.27 7.84
C GLY A 155 -3.99 13.74 7.45
N TYR A 156 -5.02 14.41 7.95
CA TYR A 156 -6.41 14.01 7.75
C TYR A 156 -7.28 15.23 7.45
N GLY A 157 -8.41 14.97 6.80
CA GLY A 157 -9.38 16.01 6.47
C GLY A 157 -10.72 15.42 6.10
N THR A 158 -11.61 16.29 5.63
CA THR A 158 -12.95 15.90 5.17
C THR A 158 -13.25 16.55 3.84
N ILE A 159 -13.43 15.73 2.81
CA ILE A 159 -13.84 16.14 1.47
C ILE A 159 -15.35 16.05 1.39
N GLN A 160 -16.01 17.09 0.88
CA GLN A 160 -17.46 17.07 0.67
C GLN A 160 -17.80 17.26 -0.80
N PHE A 161 -18.09 16.18 -1.51
CA PHE A 161 -18.53 16.23 -2.90
C PHE A 161 -20.01 16.58 -2.99
N THR A 162 -20.34 17.64 -3.73
CA THR A 162 -21.72 18.07 -4.02
C THR A 162 -22.21 17.59 -5.39
N GLY A 163 -21.30 17.13 -6.25
CA GLY A 163 -21.60 16.59 -7.56
C GLY A 163 -20.43 15.76 -8.10
N LEU A 164 -20.73 14.54 -8.53
CA LEU A 164 -19.79 13.63 -9.19
C LEU A 164 -20.51 12.98 -10.37
N ASP A 165 -20.11 13.32 -11.58
CA ASP A 165 -20.65 12.73 -12.81
C ASP A 165 -19.51 12.38 -13.79
N PRO A 166 -19.11 11.10 -13.90
CA PRO A 166 -18.06 10.67 -14.82
C PRO A 166 -18.47 10.75 -16.30
N LEU A 167 -19.76 10.88 -16.62
CA LEU A 167 -20.23 11.06 -18.00
C LEU A 167 -20.13 12.51 -18.44
N ALA A 168 -20.49 13.43 -17.54
CA ALA A 168 -20.36 14.86 -17.77
C ALA A 168 -18.96 15.41 -17.47
N ASN A 169 -18.05 14.55 -16.95
CA ASN A 169 -16.76 14.95 -16.40
C ASN A 169 -16.89 16.09 -15.39
N GLN A 170 -17.87 15.97 -14.49
CA GLN A 170 -18.21 17.01 -13.53
C GLN A 170 -17.81 16.58 -12.12
N VAL A 171 -17.07 17.47 -11.45
CA VAL A 171 -16.70 17.34 -10.04
C VAL A 171 -16.97 18.68 -9.37
N THR A 172 -17.78 18.67 -8.31
CA THR A 172 -18.01 19.87 -7.49
C THR A 172 -17.88 19.54 -6.02
N MET A 173 -17.28 20.46 -5.27
CA MET A 173 -17.07 20.35 -3.83
C MET A 173 -17.76 21.48 -3.07
N SER A 174 -18.22 21.18 -1.86
CA SER A 174 -18.71 22.19 -0.92
C SER A 174 -17.56 23.13 -0.54
N GLY A 175 -17.80 24.44 -0.56
CA GLY A 175 -16.78 25.44 -0.21
C GLY A 175 -15.55 25.49 -1.14
N ASN A 176 -15.56 24.73 -2.25
CA ASN A 176 -14.45 24.60 -3.19
C ASN A 176 -13.13 24.10 -2.58
N GLY A 177 -13.15 23.35 -1.48
CA GLY A 177 -11.93 22.90 -0.80
C GLY A 177 -12.17 22.17 0.50
N PHE A 178 -11.10 21.84 1.21
CA PHE A 178 -11.14 21.29 2.56
C PHE A 178 -9.90 21.65 3.37
N THR A 179 -9.98 21.47 4.69
CA THR A 179 -8.84 21.63 5.59
C THR A 179 -8.19 20.29 5.86
N VAL A 180 -6.87 20.28 5.67
CA VAL A 180 -5.96 19.23 6.03
C VAL A 180 -5.36 19.56 7.41
N ASN A 181 -5.36 18.60 8.32
CA ASN A 181 -4.71 18.70 9.62
C ASN A 181 -3.56 17.72 9.67
N PHE A 182 -2.33 18.21 9.83
CA PHE A 182 -1.13 17.41 9.87
C PHE A 182 -0.84 16.92 11.28
N VAL A 183 -0.40 15.67 11.37
CA VAL A 183 -0.38 14.93 12.62
C VAL A 183 0.95 14.25 12.94
N SER A 184 1.75 14.00 11.91
CA SER A 184 3.14 13.60 12.04
C SER A 184 3.91 14.13 10.84
N GLY A 185 5.23 14.04 10.91
CA GLY A 185 6.14 14.63 9.93
C GLY A 185 6.56 16.05 10.32
N VAL A 186 7.17 16.76 9.38
CA VAL A 186 7.68 18.13 9.56
C VAL A 186 6.54 19.11 9.87
N SER A 187 5.34 18.85 9.34
CA SER A 187 4.17 19.73 9.47
C SER A 187 3.29 19.42 10.67
N ALA A 188 3.68 18.50 11.57
CA ALA A 188 2.84 18.02 12.67
C ALA A 188 2.27 19.15 13.55
N GLY A 189 0.96 19.11 13.80
CA GLY A 189 0.24 20.09 14.63
C GLY A 189 -0.20 21.35 13.87
N THR A 190 0.07 21.43 12.56
CA THR A 190 -0.40 22.50 11.69
C THR A 190 -1.65 22.08 10.90
N SER A 191 -2.27 23.04 10.23
CA SER A 191 -3.37 22.80 9.30
C SER A 191 -3.21 23.64 8.05
N ASP A 192 -3.61 23.09 6.92
CA ASP A 192 -3.58 23.77 5.64
C ASP A 192 -4.95 23.69 4.95
N THR A 193 -5.30 24.71 4.17
CA THR A 193 -6.54 24.73 3.40
C THR A 193 -6.22 24.51 1.94
N VAL A 194 -6.74 23.42 1.40
CA VAL A 194 -6.59 23.06 -0.01
C VAL A 194 -7.87 23.38 -0.78
N GLN A 195 -7.74 24.06 -1.91
CA GLN A 195 -8.82 24.48 -2.78
C GLN A 195 -8.81 23.68 -4.07
N LEU A 196 -9.98 23.22 -4.53
CA LEU A 196 -10.12 22.53 -5.80
C LEU A 196 -9.90 23.52 -6.95
N LEU A 197 -8.88 23.26 -7.76
CA LEU A 197 -8.67 23.93 -9.05
C LEU A 197 -9.46 23.20 -10.14
N GLN A 198 -9.31 21.88 -10.19
CA GLN A 198 -9.91 21.04 -11.23
C GLN A 198 -10.18 19.64 -10.71
N GLY A 199 -11.32 19.06 -11.10
CA GLY A 199 -11.58 17.63 -10.96
C GLY A 199 -11.80 17.00 -12.31
N THR A 200 -11.10 15.90 -12.61
CA THR A 200 -11.13 15.23 -13.92
C THR A 200 -11.36 13.73 -13.73
N PHE A 201 -12.47 13.23 -14.26
CA PHE A 201 -12.68 11.80 -14.46
C PHE A 201 -11.89 11.33 -15.67
N LEU A 202 -11.16 10.23 -15.50
CA LEU A 202 -10.47 9.62 -16.62
C LEU A 202 -11.44 8.75 -17.42
N GLN A 203 -11.22 8.73 -18.73
CA GLN A 203 -11.92 7.88 -19.67
C GLN A 203 -10.88 7.05 -20.43
N THR A 204 -11.28 5.85 -20.84
CA THR A 204 -10.50 5.04 -21.79
C THR A 204 -10.37 5.77 -23.13
N GLY A 205 -9.44 5.34 -23.99
CA GLY A 205 -9.21 5.97 -25.29
C GLY A 205 -10.42 5.99 -26.23
N ASP A 206 -11.40 5.10 -26.03
CA ASP A 206 -12.67 5.06 -26.77
C ASP A 206 -13.82 5.84 -26.08
N GLY A 207 -13.54 6.53 -24.98
CA GLY A 207 -14.48 7.40 -24.27
C GLY A 207 -15.36 6.70 -23.23
N ARG A 208 -15.16 5.41 -22.93
CA ARG A 208 -15.88 4.77 -21.81
C ARG A 208 -15.45 5.38 -20.47
N PRO A 209 -16.40 5.69 -19.57
CA PRO A 209 -16.07 6.24 -18.25
C PRO A 209 -15.35 5.21 -17.40
N THR A 210 -14.37 5.67 -16.63
CA THR A 210 -13.69 4.86 -15.60
C THR A 210 -14.15 5.26 -14.20
N GLY A 211 -13.68 4.51 -13.20
CA GLY A 211 -13.77 4.91 -11.79
C GLY A 211 -12.58 5.78 -11.33
N LEU A 212 -11.68 6.22 -12.21
CA LEU A 212 -10.52 7.02 -11.81
C LEU A 212 -10.86 8.51 -11.83
N LEU A 213 -10.58 9.20 -10.73
CA LEU A 213 -10.78 10.64 -10.54
C LEU A 213 -9.44 11.28 -10.17
N VAL A 214 -9.05 12.35 -10.85
CA VAL A 214 -7.92 13.21 -10.46
C VAL A 214 -8.47 14.53 -9.94
N LEU A 215 -8.07 14.92 -8.73
CA LEU A 215 -8.29 16.26 -8.18
C LEU A 215 -6.98 17.01 -8.21
N GLU A 216 -6.96 18.17 -8.87
CA GLU A 216 -5.90 19.15 -8.76
C GLU A 216 -6.32 20.20 -7.74
N MET A 217 -5.52 20.34 -6.71
CA MET A 217 -5.76 21.21 -5.56
C MET A 217 -4.63 22.23 -5.45
N LEU A 218 -4.95 23.40 -4.90
CA LEU A 218 -4.00 24.45 -4.54
C LEU A 218 -4.08 24.66 -3.03
N ASP A 219 -2.96 24.61 -2.34
CA ASP A 219 -2.93 24.87 -0.91
C ASP A 219 -2.83 26.36 -0.58
N SER A 220 -2.66 26.70 0.71
CA SER A 220 -2.57 28.10 1.13
C SER A 220 -1.18 28.73 0.95
N THR A 221 -0.13 27.93 0.75
CA THR A 221 1.22 28.42 0.42
C THR A 221 1.36 28.71 -1.07
N GLY A 222 0.51 28.10 -1.90
CA GLY A 222 0.52 28.19 -3.35
C GLY A 222 0.98 26.90 -4.01
N ASP A 223 1.33 25.88 -3.26
CA ASP A 223 1.76 24.59 -3.79
C ASP A 223 0.55 23.77 -4.27
N LYS A 224 0.83 22.84 -5.17
CA LYS A 224 -0.19 21.99 -5.77
C LYS A 224 -0.20 20.63 -5.10
N ALA A 225 -1.40 20.09 -4.97
CA ALA A 225 -1.59 18.69 -4.61
C ALA A 225 -2.50 18.00 -5.62
N PHE A 226 -2.05 16.85 -6.13
CA PHE A 226 -2.86 15.98 -6.97
C PHE A 226 -3.36 14.81 -6.15
N PHE A 227 -4.67 14.55 -6.12
CA PHE A 227 -5.25 13.34 -5.55
C PHE A 227 -5.78 12.45 -6.67
N ILE A 228 -5.25 11.24 -6.78
CA ILE A 228 -5.59 10.29 -7.83
C ILE A 228 -6.36 9.13 -7.16
N LEU A 229 -7.66 9.12 -7.39
CA LEU A 229 -8.65 8.41 -6.59
C LEU A 229 -9.36 7.34 -7.44
N PRO A 230 -9.08 6.05 -7.20
CA PRO A 230 -9.83 4.95 -7.79
C PRO A 230 -11.15 4.74 -7.05
N LEU A 231 -12.23 5.37 -7.53
CA LEU A 231 -13.58 5.30 -6.98
C LEU A 231 -14.14 3.88 -7.13
N GLY A 232 -13.97 3.11 -6.07
CA GLY A 232 -14.29 1.70 -5.90
C GLY A 232 -13.33 1.05 -4.91
N ASN A 233 -12.18 1.69 -4.67
CA ASN A 233 -11.21 1.39 -3.63
C ASN A 233 -11.20 2.54 -2.60
N ARG A 234 -10.63 2.28 -1.43
CA ARG A 234 -10.37 3.30 -0.40
C ARG A 234 -9.02 3.97 -0.61
N ARG A 235 -8.04 3.22 -1.12
CA ARG A 235 -6.68 3.71 -1.32
C ARG A 235 -6.54 4.34 -2.69
N GLY A 236 -5.89 5.49 -2.74
CA GLY A 236 -5.43 6.21 -3.91
C GLY A 236 -4.02 6.73 -3.68
N ILE A 237 -3.61 7.66 -4.53
CA ILE A 237 -2.31 8.32 -4.47
C ILE A 237 -2.54 9.81 -4.25
N TYR A 238 -1.64 10.47 -3.55
CA TYR A 238 -1.47 11.90 -3.73
C TYR A 238 -0.03 12.25 -4.06
N VAL A 239 0.14 13.41 -4.68
CA VAL A 239 1.42 14.01 -5.04
C VAL A 239 1.39 15.46 -4.62
N ALA A 240 2.38 15.91 -3.85
CA ALA A 240 2.57 17.31 -3.50
C ALA A 240 3.69 17.92 -4.35
N VAL A 241 3.47 19.12 -4.86
CA VAL A 241 4.24 19.76 -5.92
C VAL A 241 4.54 21.21 -5.56
N ASP A 242 5.82 21.56 -5.45
CA ASP A 242 6.27 22.92 -5.13
C ASP A 242 6.07 23.81 -6.35
N THR A 243 5.18 24.81 -6.28
CA THR A 243 4.96 25.73 -7.40
C THR A 243 5.58 27.11 -7.20
N ASP A 244 6.00 27.43 -5.97
CA ASP A 244 6.32 28.81 -5.59
C ASP A 244 7.79 29.05 -5.20
N ARG A 245 8.60 27.98 -5.14
CA ARG A 245 10.08 28.01 -5.08
C ARG A 245 10.67 28.84 -3.94
N ARG A 246 9.93 29.15 -2.87
CA ARG A 246 10.48 30.05 -1.83
C ARG A 246 11.78 29.57 -1.19
N ASN A 247 12.16 28.30 -1.35
CA ASN A 247 13.35 27.70 -0.72
C ASN A 247 14.40 27.08 -1.66
N SER A 248 14.25 27.08 -3.00
CA SER A 248 15.24 26.44 -3.91
C SER A 248 16.07 27.44 -4.73
N VAL A 249 17.38 27.20 -4.82
CA VAL A 249 18.34 28.05 -5.55
C VAL A 249 18.25 27.82 -7.07
N ASP A 250 17.46 26.84 -7.53
CA ASP A 250 17.39 26.41 -8.91
C ASP A 250 16.05 26.77 -9.57
N ALA A 251 16.11 27.74 -10.49
CA ALA A 251 14.99 28.16 -11.32
C ALA A 251 14.55 27.11 -12.38
N SER A 252 15.01 25.86 -12.29
CA SER A 252 14.47 24.70 -13.01
C SER A 252 13.57 23.78 -12.16
N ALA A 253 13.54 23.95 -10.82
CA ALA A 253 12.84 23.07 -9.88
C ALA A 253 11.34 23.41 -9.57
N GLN A 254 10.65 24.15 -10.44
CA GLN A 254 9.27 24.59 -10.20
C GLN A 254 8.35 23.54 -10.78
N ASP A 255 7.26 23.28 -10.08
CA ASP A 255 6.32 22.23 -10.38
C ASP A 255 6.92 20.82 -10.20
N GLN A 256 7.99 20.68 -9.41
CA GLN A 256 8.55 19.37 -9.06
C GLN A 256 7.76 18.71 -7.93
N ALA A 257 7.55 17.40 -8.03
CA ALA A 257 7.03 16.62 -6.91
C ALA A 257 8.08 16.55 -5.80
N TYR A 258 7.70 16.94 -4.58
CA TYR A 258 8.55 16.79 -3.38
C TYR A 258 8.02 15.72 -2.42
N ALA A 259 6.76 15.31 -2.58
CA ALA A 259 6.18 14.20 -1.85
C ALA A 259 5.20 13.38 -2.69
N ILE A 260 5.25 12.07 -2.54
CA ILE A 260 4.34 11.11 -3.16
C ILE A 260 3.88 10.15 -2.06
N GLY A 261 2.57 9.91 -1.97
CA GLY A 261 2.04 9.17 -0.86
C GLY A 261 0.71 8.51 -1.11
N HIS A 262 0.19 7.90 -0.05
CA HIS A 262 -1.14 7.33 -0.07
C HIS A 262 -2.19 8.36 0.31
N ALA A 263 -3.32 8.31 -0.40
CA ALA A 263 -4.54 8.97 0.02
C ALA A 263 -5.61 7.90 0.28
N PHE A 264 -6.25 7.93 1.44
CA PHE A 264 -7.30 7.02 1.82
C PHE A 264 -8.60 7.76 1.95
N LEU A 265 -9.65 7.27 1.30
CA LEU A 265 -11.00 7.80 1.36
C LEU A 265 -11.92 6.81 2.04
N SER A 266 -12.74 7.34 2.94
CA SER A 266 -13.82 6.58 3.55
C SER A 266 -15.08 7.40 3.71
N ALA A 267 -16.20 6.84 3.27
CA ALA A 267 -17.50 7.43 3.52
C ALA A 267 -17.85 7.29 5.01
N ALA A 268 -18.54 8.27 5.58
CA ALA A 268 -19.02 8.25 6.97
C ALA A 268 -20.10 7.17 7.26
N GLY A 269 -20.33 6.22 6.34
CA GLY A 269 -21.44 5.25 6.39
C GLY A 269 -21.08 3.87 6.95
N PRO A 270 -22.08 3.08 7.41
CA PRO A 270 -21.89 1.80 8.10
C PRO A 270 -21.45 0.63 7.21
N VAL A 271 -21.25 0.85 5.90
CA VAL A 271 -20.94 -0.21 4.91
C VAL A 271 -19.46 -0.60 4.93
N VAL A 272 -18.65 0.15 5.67
CA VAL A 272 -17.20 0.01 5.75
C VAL A 272 -16.87 -0.77 7.03
N PRO A 273 -16.09 -1.88 6.98
CA PRO A 273 -15.60 -2.53 8.19
C PRO A 273 -14.88 -1.50 9.05
N GLN A 274 -15.29 -1.39 10.30
CA GLN A 274 -14.77 -0.39 11.22
C GLN A 274 -14.62 -1.02 12.60
N LEU A 275 -13.65 -0.52 13.35
CA LEU A 275 -13.57 -0.83 14.77
C LEU A 275 -14.79 -0.21 15.46
N LYS A 276 -15.41 -0.96 16.38
CA LYS A 276 -16.51 -0.45 17.20
C LYS A 276 -16.04 0.79 17.96
N ALA A 277 -16.85 1.84 17.89
CA ALA A 277 -16.66 3.04 18.69
C ALA A 277 -16.77 2.73 20.19
N ALA A 278 -16.15 3.57 21.03
CA ALA A 278 -16.12 3.44 22.48
C ALA A 278 -15.68 2.04 22.98
N THR A 279 -14.69 1.46 22.32
CA THR A 279 -14.21 0.10 22.59
C THR A 279 -12.68 0.09 22.68
N SER A 280 -12.14 -0.58 23.70
CA SER A 280 -10.69 -0.79 23.84
C SER A 280 -10.23 -1.97 23.00
N TYR A 281 -9.14 -1.78 22.25
CA TYR A 281 -8.52 -2.83 21.45
C TYR A 281 -7.08 -3.08 21.89
N GLY A 282 -6.70 -4.35 21.94
CA GLY A 282 -5.31 -4.78 21.84
C GLY A 282 -4.97 -5.01 20.38
N ILE A 283 -3.96 -4.33 19.86
CA ILE A 283 -3.46 -4.47 18.49
C ILE A 283 -2.17 -5.27 18.54
N GLN A 284 -2.13 -6.41 17.87
CA GLN A 284 -0.90 -7.16 17.62
C GLN A 284 -0.52 -6.99 16.16
N ALA A 285 0.73 -6.63 15.87
CA ALA A 285 1.23 -6.51 14.50
C ALA A 285 2.47 -7.36 14.28
N TYR A 286 2.67 -7.78 13.02
CA TYR A 286 3.85 -8.43 12.49
C TYR A 286 4.19 -7.76 11.17
N GLY A 287 5.47 -7.46 10.94
CA GLY A 287 5.89 -6.87 9.67
C GLY A 287 7.31 -7.21 9.28
N PHE A 288 7.66 -6.79 8.07
CA PHE A 288 9.00 -6.83 7.52
C PHE A 288 9.40 -5.44 7.07
N ALA A 289 10.58 -4.99 7.52
CA ALA A 289 11.23 -3.79 6.99
C ALA A 289 12.54 -4.26 6.34
N SER A 290 12.61 -4.22 5.02
CA SER A 290 13.73 -4.81 4.26
C SER A 290 15.06 -4.07 4.46
N HIS A 291 15.05 -2.76 4.74
CA HIS A 291 16.28 -1.96 4.90
C HIS A 291 16.79 -1.83 6.34
N ILE A 292 15.93 -1.98 7.36
CA ILE A 292 16.38 -1.90 8.78
C ILE A 292 17.37 -3.03 9.11
N ALA A 293 17.34 -4.13 8.35
CA ALA A 293 18.17 -5.30 8.60
C ALA A 293 19.52 -5.33 7.84
N SER A 294 19.68 -4.60 6.74
CA SER A 294 20.91 -4.67 5.93
C SER A 294 21.97 -3.62 6.29
N GLU A 295 21.57 -2.43 6.76
CA GLU A 295 22.50 -1.32 6.99
C GLU A 295 22.75 -1.00 8.48
N ILE A 296 21.81 -1.31 9.38
CA ILE A 296 21.91 -0.92 10.80
C ILE A 296 22.54 -2.03 11.66
N PHE A 297 22.51 -3.29 11.19
CA PHE A 297 23.01 -4.41 11.97
C PHE A 297 23.91 -5.29 11.11
N ASN A 298 25.11 -5.53 11.63
CA ASN A 298 26.07 -6.57 11.26
C ASN A 298 25.43 -7.75 10.48
N PRO A 299 26.05 -8.30 9.42
CA PRO A 299 25.58 -9.51 8.70
C PRO A 299 25.22 -10.74 9.57
N ASP A 300 25.46 -10.69 10.88
CA ASP A 300 25.04 -11.65 11.89
C ASP A 300 23.62 -11.42 12.47
N TYR A 301 22.89 -10.36 12.10
CA TYR A 301 21.51 -10.12 12.54
C TYR A 301 20.51 -10.44 11.42
N SER A 302 19.83 -11.57 11.56
CA SER A 302 18.70 -11.95 10.70
C SER A 302 17.66 -10.83 10.71
N PRO A 303 17.11 -10.40 9.56
CA PRO A 303 15.91 -9.56 9.55
C PRO A 303 14.87 -10.25 10.43
N GLY A 304 14.54 -9.66 11.57
CA GLY A 304 13.55 -10.21 12.47
C GLY A 304 12.17 -9.82 11.96
N MET A 305 11.22 -10.75 11.99
CA MET A 305 9.86 -10.29 12.23
C MET A 305 9.86 -9.50 13.53
N TRP A 306 9.48 -8.25 13.44
CA TRP A 306 9.20 -7.45 14.61
C TRP A 306 7.72 -7.60 14.93
N SER A 307 7.42 -7.61 16.22
CA SER A 307 6.04 -7.62 16.69
C SER A 307 5.89 -6.55 17.76
N PHE A 308 4.79 -5.82 17.72
CA PHE A 308 4.45 -4.87 18.76
C PHE A 308 3.00 -5.07 19.18
N SER A 309 2.73 -4.70 20.43
CA SER A 309 1.39 -4.72 21.00
C SER A 309 1.01 -3.30 21.42
N LEU A 310 -0.10 -2.78 20.89
CA LEU A 310 -0.67 -1.50 21.32
C LEU A 310 -1.98 -1.74 22.04
N SER A 311 -2.27 -0.90 23.02
CA SER A 311 -3.63 -0.73 23.54
C SER A 311 -4.14 0.61 23.06
N CYS A 312 -5.33 0.66 22.49
CA CYS A 312 -5.95 1.90 22.09
C CYS A 312 -7.45 1.90 22.41
N ASP A 313 -7.94 3.07 22.79
CA ASP A 313 -9.36 3.30 23.00
C ASP A 313 -9.94 3.97 21.75
N VAL A 314 -10.80 3.26 21.02
CA VAL A 314 -11.51 3.87 19.88
C VAL A 314 -12.56 4.81 20.46
N PRO A 315 -12.49 6.13 20.18
CA PRO A 315 -13.43 7.11 20.71
C PRO A 315 -14.86 6.88 20.20
N ALA A 316 -15.84 7.48 20.89
CA ALA A 316 -17.26 7.31 20.56
C ALA A 316 -17.66 7.90 19.19
N ASN A 317 -16.86 8.84 18.65
CA ASN A 317 -17.08 9.47 17.36
C ASN A 317 -16.01 8.99 16.38
N ALA A 318 -16.41 8.50 15.19
CA ALA A 318 -15.50 8.23 14.10
C ALA A 318 -14.84 9.54 13.62
N GLY A 319 -13.59 9.49 13.15
CA GLY A 319 -12.85 10.69 12.73
C GLY A 319 -12.05 11.38 13.85
N VAL A 320 -11.74 10.67 14.94
CA VAL A 320 -11.11 11.27 16.12
C VAL A 320 -9.69 10.74 16.34
N HIS A 321 -8.82 11.70 16.64
CA HIS A 321 -7.47 11.55 17.15
C HIS A 321 -7.48 11.07 18.60
N SER A 322 -6.79 9.96 18.91
CA SER A 322 -6.50 9.55 20.28
C SER A 322 -5.00 9.55 20.51
N TRP A 323 -4.52 10.41 21.40
CA TRP A 323 -3.13 10.42 21.86
C TRP A 323 -3.02 9.51 23.09
N ASP A 324 -2.24 8.43 23.02
CA ASP A 324 -1.80 7.68 24.20
C ASP A 324 -0.47 8.24 24.70
N ALA A 325 -0.56 9.08 25.74
CA ALA A 325 0.59 9.71 26.37
C ALA A 325 1.55 8.73 27.05
N SER A 326 1.11 7.51 27.36
CA SER A 326 1.96 6.51 27.99
C SER A 326 2.83 5.73 27.00
N ALA A 327 2.41 5.67 25.73
CA ALA A 327 3.11 4.97 24.67
C ALA A 327 3.81 5.89 23.66
N GLY A 328 3.55 7.21 23.70
CA GLY A 328 4.05 8.17 22.71
C GLY A 328 3.46 7.96 21.31
N ILE A 329 2.24 7.40 21.26
CA ILE A 329 1.57 6.98 20.02
C ILE A 329 0.28 7.77 19.82
N ASN A 330 0.16 8.27 18.60
CA ASN A 330 -1.00 8.92 18.05
C ASN A 330 -1.81 7.97 17.19
N GLY A 331 -3.03 7.63 17.60
CA GLY A 331 -3.97 6.85 16.81
C GLY A 331 -4.98 7.74 16.06
N TYR A 332 -5.25 7.42 14.80
CA TYR A 332 -6.25 8.05 13.96
C TYR A 332 -7.22 7.00 13.46
N PHE A 333 -8.50 7.18 13.75
CA PHE A 333 -9.54 6.21 13.40
C PHE A 333 -10.54 6.82 12.44
N LEU A 334 -10.40 6.47 11.16
CA LEU A 334 -11.44 6.67 10.17
C LEU A 334 -12.23 5.35 10.03
N PRO A 335 -13.51 5.40 9.63
CA PRO A 335 -14.20 4.19 9.23
C PRO A 335 -13.33 3.47 8.18
N GLY A 336 -12.97 2.21 8.38
CA GLY A 336 -12.20 1.46 7.38
C GLY A 336 -10.70 1.70 7.31
N VAL A 337 -10.14 2.70 8.02
CA VAL A 337 -8.69 2.99 8.00
C VAL A 337 -8.24 3.46 9.37
N VAL A 338 -7.11 2.94 9.85
CA VAL A 338 -6.47 3.37 11.09
C VAL A 338 -5.02 3.73 10.82
N ALA A 339 -4.56 4.88 11.30
CA ALA A 339 -3.14 5.19 11.34
C ALA A 339 -2.63 5.31 12.76
N PHE A 340 -1.36 4.94 12.94
CA PHE A 340 -0.61 5.21 14.15
C PHE A 340 0.64 5.99 13.78
N SER A 341 0.93 7.08 14.48
CA SER A 341 2.25 7.70 14.42
C SER A 341 2.90 7.63 15.80
N SER A 342 4.18 7.28 15.84
CA SER A 342 4.96 7.37 17.09
C SER A 342 5.92 8.54 16.98
N LEU A 343 5.91 9.42 17.98
CA LEU A 343 7.04 10.30 18.25
C LEU A 343 7.95 9.50 19.18
N GLY A 344 8.98 8.86 18.64
CA GLY A 344 9.85 7.97 19.42
C GLY A 344 10.50 8.68 20.61
N ASP A 345 10.48 8.02 21.77
CA ASP A 345 11.29 8.36 22.93
C ASP A 345 12.70 7.72 22.82
N TYR A 346 13.71 8.59 22.89
CA TYR A 346 15.11 8.42 23.35
C TYR A 346 16.21 7.61 22.63
N THR A 347 16.03 6.96 21.47
CA THR A 347 17.23 6.38 20.77
C THR A 347 17.23 6.45 19.24
N LEU A 348 16.08 6.60 18.61
CA LEU A 348 15.95 6.83 17.17
C LEU A 348 15.04 8.05 17.01
N ARG A 349 15.54 9.18 16.48
CA ARG A 349 14.69 10.29 16.05
C ARG A 349 14.01 9.91 14.73
N SER A 350 13.29 8.79 14.74
CA SER A 350 12.53 8.31 13.61
C SER A 350 11.04 8.61 13.80
N THR A 351 10.45 9.35 12.87
CA THR A 351 9.01 9.46 12.70
C THR A 351 8.52 8.21 11.98
N SER A 352 8.02 7.24 12.75
CA SER A 352 7.32 6.10 12.15
C SER A 352 5.84 6.41 12.03
N SER A 353 5.30 6.27 10.83
CA SER A 353 3.88 6.29 10.55
C SER A 353 3.44 4.94 9.99
N LEU A 354 2.44 4.38 10.65
CA LEU A 354 1.79 3.13 10.33
C LEU A 354 0.41 3.45 9.78
N MET A 355 0.06 2.91 8.62
CA MET A 355 -1.28 3.07 8.08
C MET A 355 -1.88 1.73 7.71
N PHE A 356 -3.08 1.48 8.21
CA PHE A 356 -3.79 0.21 8.11
C PHE A 356 -5.17 0.40 7.48
N GLU A 357 -5.49 -0.45 6.51
CA GLU A 357 -6.87 -0.72 6.13
C GLU A 357 -7.51 -1.71 7.11
N VAL A 358 -8.75 -1.43 7.51
CA VAL A 358 -9.53 -2.29 8.40
C VAL A 358 -10.40 -3.24 7.59
N TYR A 359 -10.28 -4.52 7.91
CA TYR A 359 -11.05 -5.64 7.38
C TYR A 359 -12.03 -6.17 8.43
N GLU A 360 -12.97 -6.99 7.96
CA GLU A 360 -13.90 -7.69 8.85
C GLU A 360 -13.15 -8.51 9.90
N GLY A 361 -13.75 -8.64 11.10
CA GLY A 361 -13.15 -9.39 12.21
C GLY A 361 -11.93 -8.71 12.87
N GLY A 362 -11.65 -7.44 12.54
CA GLY A 362 -10.57 -6.64 13.13
C GLY A 362 -9.20 -6.88 12.50
N GLY A 363 -9.14 -7.54 11.34
CA GLY A 363 -7.91 -7.68 10.58
C GLY A 363 -7.45 -6.33 10.02
N LEU A 364 -6.14 -6.10 10.04
CA LEU A 364 -5.50 -4.88 9.59
C LEU A 364 -4.39 -5.25 8.59
N ILE A 365 -4.40 -4.65 7.41
CA ILE A 365 -3.28 -4.73 6.47
C ILE A 365 -2.77 -3.32 6.28
N GLY A 366 -1.47 -3.13 6.38
CA GLY A 366 -0.91 -1.81 6.32
C GLY A 366 0.46 -1.74 5.71
N GLN A 367 0.94 -0.51 5.70
CA GLN A 367 2.31 -0.18 5.37
C GLN A 367 2.97 0.56 6.52
N LEU A 368 4.26 0.28 6.67
CA LEU A 368 5.17 1.04 7.51
C LEU A 368 5.89 2.08 6.64
N SER A 369 5.83 3.33 7.06
CA SER A 369 6.80 4.35 6.69
C SER A 369 7.63 4.69 7.93
N VAL A 370 8.97 4.62 7.84
CA VAL A 370 9.89 4.99 8.94
C VAL A 370 10.76 6.16 8.48
N GLY A 371 10.25 7.37 8.58
CA GLY A 371 11.07 8.56 8.37
C GLY A 371 12.08 8.74 9.50
N GLY A 372 13.23 9.35 9.21
CA GLY A 372 14.21 9.76 10.22
C GLY A 372 15.67 9.61 9.81
N CYS A 373 16.55 10.23 10.60
CA CYS A 373 17.99 10.13 10.42
C CYS A 373 18.54 8.94 11.20
N PHE A 374 19.27 8.05 10.52
CA PHE A 374 20.11 7.04 11.16
C PHE A 374 21.54 7.58 11.24
N ASP A 375 21.97 7.98 12.43
CA ASP A 375 23.40 8.25 12.66
C ASP A 375 24.10 6.90 12.87
N SER A 376 24.87 6.48 11.86
CA SER A 376 25.67 5.25 11.92
C SER A 376 26.83 5.35 12.92
N ASP A 377 27.22 6.57 13.34
CA ASP A 377 28.30 6.79 14.28
C ASP A 377 27.75 7.17 15.66
N THR A 378 27.73 6.18 16.55
CA THR A 378 27.31 6.22 17.97
C THR A 378 27.91 7.32 18.88
N ARG A 379 28.52 8.41 18.39
CA ARG A 379 29.27 9.37 19.21
C ARG A 379 28.83 10.82 19.23
N ASP A 380 27.99 11.33 18.32
CA ASP A 380 27.51 12.71 18.44
C ASP A 380 26.08 12.91 17.88
N TRP A 381 25.09 12.61 18.72
CA TRP A 381 23.65 12.79 18.47
C TRP A 381 23.18 14.24 18.18
N ALA A 382 24.11 15.20 18.15
CA ALA A 382 23.82 16.62 17.92
C ALA A 382 23.93 17.01 16.43
N ASP A 383 24.60 16.22 15.59
CA ASP A 383 24.90 16.55 14.19
C ASP A 383 24.06 15.71 13.21
N CYS A 384 22.72 15.73 13.38
CA CYS A 384 21.81 15.50 12.25
C CYS A 384 21.85 16.71 11.30
N ASP A 385 23.04 17.07 10.82
CA ASP A 385 23.23 18.05 9.77
C ASP A 385 22.85 17.41 8.44
N ALA A 386 22.17 18.15 7.57
CA ALA A 386 21.49 17.68 6.35
C ALA A 386 22.40 16.98 5.31
N THR A 387 23.70 16.87 5.61
CA THR A 387 24.73 16.33 4.73
C THR A 387 25.08 14.85 4.99
N HIS A 388 24.70 14.30 6.14
CA HIS A 388 25.01 12.90 6.54
C HIS A 388 23.76 12.06 6.82
N VAL A 389 22.59 12.60 6.53
CA VAL A 389 21.35 11.83 6.51
C VAL A 389 21.41 10.93 5.28
N LEU A 390 21.79 9.67 5.46
CA LEU A 390 21.34 8.66 4.51
C LEU A 390 19.81 8.72 4.59
N PRO A 391 19.11 9.10 3.49
CA PRO A 391 17.68 8.91 3.46
C PRO A 391 17.49 7.46 3.82
N ALA A 392 16.71 7.17 4.85
CA ALA A 392 16.16 5.84 4.97
C ALA A 392 15.43 5.61 3.64
N HIS A 393 16.06 4.92 2.70
CA HIS A 393 15.44 4.56 1.44
C HIS A 393 14.44 3.47 1.83
N LEU A 394 13.27 3.94 2.27
CA LEU A 394 12.23 3.12 2.87
C LEU A 394 11.54 2.39 1.74
N HIS A 395 11.92 1.14 1.53
CA HIS A 395 10.96 0.22 0.96
C HIS A 395 9.77 0.15 1.93
N PRO A 396 8.54 0.47 1.50
CA PRO A 396 7.37 0.42 2.37
C PRO A 396 7.27 -0.97 2.98
N GLY A 397 7.43 -1.03 4.31
CA GLY A 397 7.39 -2.28 5.04
C GLY A 397 5.97 -2.82 5.04
N LEU A 398 5.80 -4.10 4.74
CA LEU A 398 4.48 -4.73 4.79
C LEU A 398 4.15 -5.13 6.22
N ILE A 399 2.95 -4.79 6.67
CA ILE A 399 2.48 -5.13 8.01
C ILE A 399 1.15 -5.84 7.93
N LEU A 400 1.07 -6.92 8.70
CA LEU A 400 -0.14 -7.62 9.05
C LEU A 400 -0.42 -7.38 10.54
N ALA A 401 -1.58 -6.82 10.88
CA ALA A 401 -1.95 -6.57 12.26
C ALA A 401 -3.39 -6.97 12.56
N ARG A 402 -3.71 -7.18 13.83
CA ARG A 402 -5.06 -7.50 14.27
C ARG A 402 -5.44 -6.63 15.45
N ALA A 403 -6.54 -5.92 15.30
CA ALA A 403 -7.24 -5.27 16.40
C ALA A 403 -8.20 -6.29 17.07
N ARG A 404 -7.99 -6.54 18.36
CA ARG A 404 -8.83 -7.42 19.18
C ARG A 404 -9.49 -6.61 20.29
N GLU A 405 -10.82 -6.63 20.33
CA GLU A 405 -11.58 -6.06 21.45
C GLU A 405 -11.14 -6.71 22.78
N VAL A 406 -10.78 -5.89 23.77
CA VAL A 406 -10.32 -6.38 25.07
C VAL A 406 -11.41 -7.24 25.71
N GLY A 407 -11.07 -8.48 26.09
CA GLY A 407 -12.01 -9.45 26.65
C GLY A 407 -12.76 -10.30 25.61
N SER A 408 -12.60 -10.04 24.30
CA SER A 408 -13.16 -10.90 23.25
C SER A 408 -12.37 -12.21 23.09
N THR A 409 -13.03 -13.28 22.64
CA THR A 409 -12.36 -14.53 22.25
C THR A 409 -11.76 -14.41 20.86
N LEU A 410 -10.59 -15.02 20.64
CA LEU A 410 -10.03 -15.14 19.30
C LEU A 410 -10.91 -16.06 18.45
N PRO A 411 -11.04 -15.82 17.13
CA PRO A 411 -11.70 -16.79 16.26
C PRO A 411 -10.85 -18.06 16.20
N ASP A 412 -11.51 -19.21 16.24
CA ASP A 412 -10.84 -20.50 16.08
C ASP A 412 -10.20 -20.61 14.69
N ILE A 413 -9.10 -21.38 14.61
CA ILE A 413 -8.63 -21.90 13.32
C ILE A 413 -9.73 -22.81 12.78
N VAL A 414 -10.28 -22.47 11.62
CA VAL A 414 -11.29 -23.28 10.94
C VAL A 414 -10.64 -24.02 9.78
N PRO A 415 -10.86 -25.34 9.64
CA PRO A 415 -10.37 -26.09 8.50
C PRO A 415 -10.84 -25.45 7.20
N LYS A 416 -9.91 -25.16 6.30
CA LYS A 416 -10.22 -24.44 5.07
C LYS A 416 -9.17 -24.69 4.00
N THR A 417 -9.60 -24.69 2.76
CA THR A 417 -8.71 -24.72 1.59
C THR A 417 -8.74 -23.33 0.96
N PHE A 418 -7.56 -22.81 0.64
CA PHE A 418 -7.38 -21.53 0.00
C PHE A 418 -6.65 -21.72 -1.33
N ASP A 419 -7.06 -20.94 -2.34
CA ASP A 419 -6.19 -20.61 -3.45
C ASP A 419 -5.03 -19.76 -2.93
N TYR A 420 -3.80 -20.20 -3.22
CA TYR A 420 -2.57 -19.60 -2.74
C TYR A 420 -1.83 -18.92 -3.88
N LEU A 421 -1.40 -17.68 -3.63
CA LEU A 421 -0.54 -16.91 -4.53
C LEU A 421 0.48 -16.14 -3.68
N GLU A 422 1.77 -16.33 -3.95
CA GLU A 422 2.84 -15.58 -3.30
C GLU A 422 3.53 -14.63 -4.28
N ARG A 423 3.86 -13.44 -3.78
CA ARG A 423 4.65 -12.43 -4.46
C ARG A 423 5.86 -12.05 -3.60
N PRO A 424 7.08 -12.35 -4.05
CA PRO A 424 8.31 -11.88 -3.44
C PRO A 424 8.37 -10.34 -3.47
N VAL A 425 8.81 -9.73 -2.37
CA VAL A 425 9.06 -8.27 -2.27
C VAL A 425 10.51 -8.00 -1.91
N TYR A 426 11.15 -8.96 -1.25
CA TYR A 426 12.56 -8.96 -0.89
C TYR A 426 13.17 -10.31 -1.26
N ALA A 427 14.42 -10.29 -1.73
CA ALA A 427 15.26 -11.47 -1.88
C ALA A 427 16.69 -11.15 -1.48
N TYR A 428 17.33 -12.10 -0.80
CA TYR A 428 18.72 -12.01 -0.41
C TYR A 428 19.63 -11.92 -1.64
N ASN A 429 20.63 -11.03 -1.58
CA ASN A 429 21.53 -10.72 -2.69
C ASN A 429 20.81 -10.38 -4.00
N GLU A 430 19.58 -9.86 -3.90
CA GLU A 430 18.79 -9.48 -5.08
C GLU A 430 18.66 -10.64 -6.09
N ASP A 431 18.53 -11.88 -5.59
CA ASP A 431 18.35 -13.06 -6.45
C ASP A 431 17.11 -12.86 -7.34
N MET A 432 17.39 -12.53 -8.60
CA MET A 432 16.38 -12.18 -9.60
C MET A 432 15.44 -13.34 -9.91
N THR A 433 15.92 -14.57 -9.79
CA THR A 433 15.07 -15.76 -9.96
C THR A 433 14.02 -15.82 -8.86
N ARG A 434 14.36 -15.37 -7.65
CA ARG A 434 13.41 -15.24 -6.56
C ARG A 434 12.50 -14.05 -6.75
N LEU A 435 13.03 -12.86 -7.04
CA LEU A 435 12.19 -11.64 -7.17
C LEU A 435 11.17 -11.69 -8.31
N SER A 436 11.42 -12.52 -9.33
CA SER A 436 10.51 -12.72 -10.46
C SER A 436 9.55 -13.91 -10.28
N ALA A 437 9.72 -14.74 -9.25
CA ALA A 437 8.92 -15.94 -9.07
C ALA A 437 7.54 -15.63 -8.45
N LEU A 438 6.52 -15.50 -9.29
CA LEU A 438 5.14 -15.67 -8.84
C LEU A 438 4.88 -17.16 -8.62
N ARG A 439 4.64 -17.57 -7.37
CA ARG A 439 4.33 -18.98 -7.07
C ARG A 439 2.88 -19.10 -6.65
N GLN A 440 2.24 -20.18 -7.09
CA GLN A 440 0.83 -20.42 -6.88
C GLN A 440 0.61 -21.85 -6.42
N GLY A 441 -0.56 -22.08 -5.85
CA GLY A 441 -0.91 -23.38 -5.34
C GLY A 441 -2.20 -23.42 -4.57
N THR A 442 -2.30 -24.42 -3.70
CA THR A 442 -3.39 -24.60 -2.77
C THR A 442 -2.83 -24.68 -1.36
N PHE A 443 -3.36 -23.86 -0.46
CA PHE A 443 -3.02 -23.89 0.96
C PHE A 443 -4.20 -24.42 1.75
N LYS A 444 -4.04 -25.58 2.39
CA LYS A 444 -5.10 -26.27 3.13
C LYS A 444 -4.75 -26.32 4.61
N VAL A 445 -5.59 -25.76 5.46
CA VAL A 445 -5.48 -25.87 6.92
C VAL A 445 -6.37 -27.01 7.39
N ASP A 446 -5.77 -27.99 8.07
CA ASP A 446 -6.43 -29.17 8.60
C ASP A 446 -6.64 -29.05 10.12
N GLY A 447 -7.89 -29.24 10.57
CA GLY A 447 -8.25 -29.26 11.99
C GLY A 447 -8.55 -27.88 12.62
N THR A 448 -8.87 -27.91 13.91
CA THR A 448 -9.17 -26.72 14.74
C THR A 448 -8.09 -26.51 15.80
N GLY A 449 -7.63 -25.27 16.01
CA GLY A 449 -6.54 -24.93 16.94
C GLY A 449 -5.14 -25.19 16.36
N SER A 450 -4.15 -25.53 17.20
CA SER A 450 -2.82 -25.93 16.72
C SER A 450 -2.94 -27.19 15.87
N GLY A 451 -2.62 -27.09 14.59
CA GLY A 451 -2.96 -28.10 13.59
C GLY A 451 -1.86 -28.30 12.55
N GLN A 452 -2.20 -28.98 11.47
CA GLN A 452 -1.32 -29.09 10.30
C GLN A 452 -1.95 -28.34 9.14
N ALA A 453 -1.12 -27.76 8.29
CA ALA A 453 -1.51 -27.28 6.98
C ALA A 453 -0.68 -27.98 5.90
N THR A 454 -1.31 -28.17 4.75
CA THR A 454 -0.66 -28.65 3.54
C THR A 454 -0.60 -27.50 2.54
N LEU A 455 0.61 -27.13 2.13
CA LEU A 455 0.82 -26.22 1.00
C LEU A 455 1.26 -27.03 -0.21
N VAL A 456 0.46 -27.03 -1.27
CA VAL A 456 0.79 -27.63 -2.56
C VAL A 456 1.09 -26.51 -3.53
N MET A 457 2.33 -26.40 -4.01
CA MET A 457 2.71 -25.44 -5.05
C MET A 457 3.29 -26.14 -6.27
N ASP A 458 3.42 -25.38 -7.36
CA ASP A 458 4.15 -25.80 -8.55
C ASP A 458 5.58 -26.21 -8.16
N GLY A 459 5.84 -27.52 -8.06
CA GLY A 459 7.13 -28.08 -7.65
C GLY A 459 7.14 -28.92 -6.36
N GLY A 460 6.04 -29.00 -5.60
CA GLY A 460 5.95 -29.92 -4.48
C GLY A 460 4.89 -29.60 -3.43
N SER A 461 4.76 -30.50 -2.44
CA SER A 461 3.88 -30.34 -1.28
C SER A 461 4.72 -30.21 -0.01
N SER A 462 4.29 -29.32 0.88
CA SER A 462 4.86 -29.10 2.20
C SER A 462 3.81 -29.35 3.28
N SER A 463 4.22 -30.02 4.35
CA SER A 463 3.47 -30.06 5.61
C SER A 463 3.99 -28.95 6.51
N LEU A 464 3.09 -28.13 7.02
CA LEU A 464 3.38 -26.98 7.86
C LEU A 464 2.63 -27.16 9.19
N ASP A 465 3.28 -26.86 10.30
CA ASP A 465 2.62 -26.78 11.60
C ASP A 465 1.93 -25.41 11.71
N VAL A 466 0.68 -25.41 12.13
CA VAL A 466 -0.11 -24.18 12.28
C VAL A 466 -0.29 -23.85 13.75
N GLU A 467 0.04 -22.61 14.10
CA GLU A 467 -0.23 -22.01 15.40
C GLU A 467 -0.99 -20.68 15.25
N GLN A 468 -1.59 -20.22 16.35
CA GLN A 468 -2.29 -18.95 16.41
C GLN A 468 -1.79 -18.17 17.61
N THR A 469 -1.31 -16.94 17.36
CA THR A 469 -0.91 -16.00 18.40
C THR A 469 -1.70 -14.71 18.24
N ASN A 470 -2.49 -14.34 19.25
CA ASN A 470 -3.28 -13.09 19.25
C ASN A 470 -4.16 -12.91 18.01
N GLY A 471 -4.65 -14.02 17.43
CA GLY A 471 -5.53 -14.01 16.27
C GLY A 471 -4.82 -13.88 14.92
N ILE A 472 -3.49 -13.85 14.92
CA ILE A 472 -2.65 -13.98 13.74
C ILE A 472 -2.25 -15.45 13.66
N MET A 473 -2.55 -16.04 12.51
CA MET A 473 -2.22 -17.42 12.21
C MET A 473 -0.80 -17.48 11.66
N HIS A 474 -0.07 -18.51 12.03
CA HIS A 474 1.29 -18.75 11.59
C HIS A 474 1.43 -20.21 11.20
N ALA A 475 1.78 -20.46 9.94
CA ALA A 475 2.11 -21.79 9.43
C ALA A 475 3.62 -21.85 9.19
N VAL A 476 4.29 -22.80 9.83
CA VAL A 476 5.75 -22.96 9.77
C VAL A 476 6.12 -24.37 9.34
N GLY A 477 7.11 -24.50 8.47
CA GLY A 477 7.64 -25.81 8.10
C GLY A 477 8.75 -25.70 7.10
N THR A 478 8.88 -26.70 6.23
CA THR A 478 9.96 -26.76 5.23
C THR A 478 9.39 -26.95 3.83
N GLN A 479 9.91 -26.22 2.86
CA GLN A 479 9.68 -26.43 1.44
C GLN A 479 11.01 -26.41 0.69
N ASN A 480 11.31 -27.49 -0.04
CA ASN A 480 12.54 -27.61 -0.82
C ASN A 480 13.81 -27.31 -0.01
N SER A 481 13.89 -27.78 1.24
CA SER A 481 14.93 -27.52 2.25
C SER A 481 14.98 -26.11 2.87
N ASP A 482 14.20 -25.17 2.37
CA ASP A 482 14.04 -23.85 2.97
C ASP A 482 12.98 -23.92 4.07
N ARG A 483 13.23 -23.26 5.20
CA ARG A 483 12.21 -22.97 6.19
C ARG A 483 11.22 -21.97 5.58
N LEU A 484 9.93 -22.26 5.67
CA LEU A 484 8.84 -21.41 5.20
C LEU A 484 7.96 -21.03 6.38
N ASP A 485 7.75 -19.73 6.57
CA ASP A 485 6.83 -19.19 7.56
C ASP A 485 5.76 -18.35 6.83
N ILE A 486 4.48 -18.61 7.08
CA ILE A 486 3.34 -17.91 6.48
C ILE A 486 2.47 -17.32 7.59
N TYR A 487 2.21 -16.02 7.54
CA TYR A 487 1.41 -15.28 8.50
C TYR A 487 0.14 -14.77 7.83
N TRP A 488 -1.02 -15.04 8.41
CA TRP A 488 -2.28 -14.51 7.89
C TRP A 488 -3.31 -14.26 8.99
N ILE A 489 -4.37 -13.54 8.66
CA ILE A 489 -5.51 -13.32 9.55
C ILE A 489 -6.75 -13.91 8.89
N THR A 490 -7.55 -14.66 9.66
CA THR A 490 -8.82 -15.19 9.16
C THR A 490 -9.73 -14.06 8.67
N GLY A 491 -10.25 -14.18 7.46
CA GLY A 491 -11.12 -13.17 6.83
C GLY A 491 -10.36 -12.05 6.12
N VAL A 492 -9.03 -12.07 6.16
CA VAL A 492 -8.17 -11.12 5.46
C VAL A 492 -7.56 -11.82 4.24
N PRO A 493 -7.74 -11.29 3.02
CA PRO A 493 -7.32 -11.96 1.78
C PRO A 493 -5.80 -11.89 1.52
N ARG A 494 -5.02 -11.31 2.43
CA ARG A 494 -3.59 -11.11 2.30
C ARG A 494 -2.86 -11.40 3.60
N GLY A 495 -1.66 -11.92 3.47
CA GLY A 495 -0.75 -12.24 4.56
C GLY A 495 0.69 -11.95 4.15
N LEU A 496 1.62 -12.44 4.97
CA LEU A 496 3.05 -12.33 4.74
C LEU A 496 3.66 -13.72 4.68
N TYR A 497 4.76 -13.85 3.94
CA TYR A 497 5.57 -15.07 4.00
C TYR A 497 7.06 -14.75 4.10
N LEU A 498 7.80 -15.72 4.60
CA LEU A 498 9.26 -15.73 4.71
C LEU A 498 9.80 -17.06 4.26
N ARG A 499 10.90 -17.03 3.51
CA ARG A 499 11.75 -18.21 3.34
C ARG A 499 13.11 -17.95 3.92
N SER A 500 13.63 -18.91 4.68
CA SER A 500 14.93 -18.81 5.30
C SER A 500 15.70 -20.12 5.27
N GLN A 501 17.02 -20.05 5.35
CA GLN A 501 17.91 -21.20 5.41
C GLN A 501 18.78 -21.16 6.67
N PRO A 502 19.11 -22.33 7.26
CA PRO A 502 20.08 -22.39 8.35
C PRO A 502 21.44 -21.82 7.95
N ALA A 503 21.95 -20.88 8.73
CA ALA A 503 23.31 -20.35 8.63
C ALA A 503 24.30 -21.19 9.46
N LYS A 504 25.60 -21.00 9.22
CA LYS A 504 26.69 -21.75 9.89
C LYS A 504 26.74 -21.62 11.42
N LEU A 505 26.00 -20.69 12.02
CA LEU A 505 26.03 -20.39 13.46
C LEU A 505 24.67 -20.59 14.16
N GLY A 506 23.73 -21.32 13.54
CA GLY A 506 22.40 -21.54 14.11
C GLY A 506 21.43 -20.36 13.97
N ALA A 507 21.88 -19.26 13.35
CA ALA A 507 21.01 -18.22 12.81
C ALA A 507 20.33 -18.72 11.52
N TYR A 508 19.27 -18.05 11.08
CA TYR A 508 18.66 -18.25 9.77
C TYR A 508 18.98 -17.03 8.90
N ILE A 509 19.30 -17.27 7.63
CA ILE A 509 19.38 -16.20 6.61
C ILE A 509 18.03 -16.17 5.92
N ILE A 510 17.35 -15.03 5.92
CA ILE A 510 16.16 -14.84 5.10
C ILE A 510 16.60 -14.75 3.66
N LEU A 511 16.09 -15.68 2.85
CA LEU A 511 16.37 -15.76 1.43
C LEU A 511 15.39 -14.92 0.61
N GLU A 512 14.15 -14.84 1.07
CA GLU A 512 13.12 -14.01 0.49
C GLU A 512 11.98 -13.77 1.49
N ALA A 513 11.29 -12.65 1.31
CA ALA A 513 10.09 -12.30 2.05
C ALA A 513 9.12 -11.60 1.12
N GLY A 514 7.83 -11.72 1.39
CA GLY A 514 6.84 -11.10 0.54
C GLY A 514 5.41 -11.26 1.02
N GLU A 515 4.50 -11.15 0.06
CA GLU A 515 3.06 -11.18 0.25
C GLU A 515 2.52 -12.55 -0.09
N VAL A 516 1.51 -12.99 0.65
CA VAL A 516 0.64 -14.08 0.21
C VAL A 516 -0.77 -13.55 0.04
N PHE A 517 -1.48 -14.03 -0.98
CA PHE A 517 -2.89 -13.81 -1.20
C PHE A 517 -3.62 -15.13 -1.03
N LEU A 518 -4.65 -15.11 -0.18
CA LEU A 518 -5.46 -16.27 0.15
C LEU A 518 -6.90 -15.98 -0.26
N SER A 519 -7.49 -16.83 -1.10
CA SER A 519 -8.92 -16.73 -1.45
C SER A 519 -9.61 -18.10 -1.39
N ASP A 520 -10.94 -18.06 -1.41
CA ASP A 520 -11.82 -19.21 -1.12
C ASP A 520 -12.20 -20.02 -2.35
#